data_AF-E9SYE4-F1
#
_entry.id   AF-E9SYE4-F1
#
_cell.length_a   1.000
_cell.length_b   1.000
_cell.length_c   1.000
_cell.angle_alpha   90.00
_cell.angle_beta   90.00
_cell.angle_gamma   90.00
#
_symmetry.space_group_name_H-M   'P 1'
#
loop_
_entity.id
_entity.type
_entity.pdbx_description
1 polymer ?
#
loop_
_entity_poly.entity_id
_entity_poly.type
_entity_poly.pdbx_seq_one_letter_code
_entity_poly.pdbx_strand_id
1 'polypeptide(L)'
;MEHWLDREIVANGRLPLLFFLVGFLLAFVFIRISVRMIRAEVRWWPGNITPGGQHIHHVVFGVVTMFASGIALIAVYENASQGAGAVLATFFGIGSALVLDEFALIFYLKDVYWSDQGRASVDAVFVALAVTGLLLLGFQPLELLDITEWRENPHLAVRAALVGLVVVNLGLAAIVIAKGKIWTGLVGMFVFPILLVGAIRLSRPGAPWARWRYVSRPRRMRRAIEREKRFRRPMIRAKIYVQDLVAGKPSVEHALTATEEELERIVQAAPAPISTHAGTSGTMVGLPVEGDST
;
A
#
# COMPACT_ATOMS: atom_id res chain seq x y z
N MET A 1 -12.22 -24.52 -17.22
CA MET A 1 -12.33 -23.40 -16.26
C MET A 1 -13.06 -23.84 -14.99
N GLU A 2 -14.23 -24.50 -15.10
CA GLU A 2 -14.99 -25.01 -13.93
C GLU A 2 -14.15 -25.90 -13.00
N HIS A 3 -13.46 -26.92 -13.52
CA HIS A 3 -12.62 -27.81 -12.69
C HIS A 3 -11.44 -27.14 -11.97
N TRP A 4 -10.97 -25.98 -12.45
CA TRP A 4 -9.93 -25.20 -11.78
C TRP A 4 -10.54 -24.32 -10.68
N LEU A 5 -11.67 -23.67 -10.98
CA LEU A 5 -12.39 -22.82 -10.03
C LEU A 5 -12.89 -23.64 -8.83
N ASP A 6 -13.42 -24.83 -9.09
CA ASP A 6 -13.86 -25.73 -8.03
C ASP A 6 -12.71 -26.23 -7.16
N ARG A 7 -11.57 -26.58 -7.77
CA ARG A 7 -10.43 -27.18 -7.06
C ARG A 7 -9.58 -26.16 -6.31
N GLU A 8 -9.24 -25.05 -6.95
CA GLU A 8 -8.29 -24.08 -6.40
C GLU A 8 -8.96 -23.01 -5.55
N ILE A 9 -10.24 -22.71 -5.80
CA ILE A 9 -10.95 -21.61 -5.14
C ILE A 9 -12.03 -22.13 -4.20
N VAL A 10 -12.97 -22.94 -4.69
CA VAL A 10 -14.09 -23.41 -3.87
C VAL A 10 -13.63 -24.41 -2.83
N ALA A 11 -12.85 -25.44 -3.22
CA ALA A 11 -12.38 -26.48 -2.31
C ALA A 11 -11.37 -25.96 -1.26
N ASN A 12 -10.59 -24.92 -1.59
CA ASN A 12 -9.67 -24.27 -0.66
C ASN A 12 -10.33 -23.16 0.18
N GLY A 13 -11.65 -22.99 0.08
CA GLY A 13 -12.43 -22.01 0.82
C GLY A 13 -12.12 -20.54 0.51
N ARG A 14 -11.56 -20.26 -0.68
CA ARG A 14 -11.14 -18.92 -1.12
C ARG A 14 -12.24 -18.18 -1.87
N LEU A 15 -13.43 -18.76 -2.01
CA LEU A 15 -14.56 -18.16 -2.72
C LEU A 15 -14.95 -16.78 -2.17
N PRO A 16 -15.02 -16.55 -0.84
CA PRO A 16 -15.32 -15.22 -0.33
C PRO A 16 -14.27 -14.18 -0.69
N LEU A 17 -12.99 -14.55 -0.66
CA LEU A 17 -11.90 -13.66 -1.02
C LEU A 17 -11.91 -13.31 -2.52
N LEU A 18 -12.31 -14.24 -3.39
CA LEU A 18 -12.45 -13.98 -4.82
C LEU A 18 -13.58 -12.98 -5.07
N PHE A 19 -14.71 -13.18 -4.41
CA PHE A 19 -15.87 -12.32 -4.55
C PHE A 19 -15.65 -10.92 -3.95
N PHE A 20 -14.88 -10.83 -2.87
CA PHE A 20 -14.33 -9.56 -2.38
C PHE A 20 -13.53 -8.85 -3.48
N LEU A 21 -12.58 -9.54 -4.12
CA LEU A 21 -11.75 -8.96 -5.18
C LEU A 21 -12.59 -8.48 -6.38
N VAL A 22 -13.55 -9.28 -6.81
CA VAL A 22 -14.46 -8.94 -7.92
C VAL A 22 -15.31 -7.72 -7.57
N GLY A 23 -15.97 -7.73 -6.40
CA GLY A 23 -16.78 -6.60 -5.92
C GLY A 23 -15.96 -5.32 -5.81
N PHE A 24 -14.74 -5.42 -5.28
CA PHE A 24 -13.79 -4.33 -5.18
C PHE A 24 -13.41 -3.74 -6.54
N LEU A 25 -13.00 -4.59 -7.49
CA LEU A 25 -12.61 -4.15 -8.83
C LEU A 25 -13.76 -3.49 -9.59
N LEU A 26 -14.95 -4.10 -9.56
CA LEU A 26 -16.13 -3.59 -10.24
C LEU A 26 -16.55 -2.23 -9.66
N ALA A 27 -16.59 -2.11 -8.33
CA ALA A 27 -16.94 -0.85 -7.67
C ALA A 27 -15.91 0.25 -7.96
N PHE A 28 -14.62 -0.07 -7.92
CA PHE A 28 -13.56 0.91 -8.22
C PHE A 28 -13.64 1.42 -9.67
N VAL A 29 -13.80 0.52 -10.63
CA VAL A 29 -13.96 0.90 -12.04
C VAL A 29 -15.24 1.70 -12.23
N PHE A 30 -16.34 1.26 -11.62
CA PHE A 30 -17.63 1.95 -11.68
C PHE A 30 -17.55 3.38 -11.15
N ILE A 31 -16.97 3.60 -9.97
CA ILE A 31 -16.91 4.94 -9.38
C ILE A 31 -16.01 5.88 -10.19
N ARG A 32 -14.92 5.36 -10.76
CA ARG A 32 -14.05 6.11 -11.68
C ARG A 32 -14.79 6.55 -12.94
N ILE A 33 -15.57 5.64 -13.52
CA ILE A 33 -16.43 5.95 -14.68
C ILE A 33 -17.50 6.97 -14.29
N SER A 34 -18.14 6.80 -13.14
CA SER A 34 -19.14 7.73 -12.60
C SER A 34 -18.59 9.15 -12.46
N VAL A 35 -17.47 9.33 -11.75
CA VAL A 35 -16.83 10.65 -11.57
C VAL A 35 -16.44 11.26 -12.92
N ARG A 36 -15.99 10.45 -13.88
CA ARG A 36 -15.67 10.91 -15.23
C ARG A 36 -16.90 11.40 -15.98
N MET A 37 -18.02 10.68 -15.91
CA MET A 37 -19.28 11.09 -16.54
C MET A 37 -19.86 12.35 -15.90
N ILE A 38 -19.75 12.49 -14.57
CA ILE A 38 -20.14 13.71 -13.85
C ILE A 38 -19.30 14.90 -14.33
N ARG A 39 -17.97 14.76 -14.41
CA ARG A 39 -17.08 15.82 -14.91
C ARG A 39 -17.29 16.16 -16.39
N ALA A 40 -17.75 15.19 -17.18
CA ALA A 40 -18.06 15.38 -18.60
C ALA A 40 -19.50 15.87 -18.84
N GLU A 41 -20.25 16.20 -17.78
CA GLU A 41 -21.63 16.72 -17.85
C GLU A 41 -22.55 15.86 -18.72
N VAL A 42 -22.39 14.53 -18.62
CA VAL A 42 -23.14 13.58 -19.43
C VAL A 42 -24.62 13.60 -19.01
N ARG A 43 -25.49 14.09 -19.90
CA ARG A 43 -26.91 14.39 -19.63
C ARG A 43 -27.75 13.23 -19.08
N TRP A 44 -27.41 11.98 -19.40
CA TRP A 44 -28.15 10.80 -18.93
C TRP A 44 -27.65 10.24 -17.60
N TRP A 45 -26.49 10.69 -17.11
CA TRP A 45 -25.94 10.22 -15.84
C TRP A 45 -26.59 10.98 -14.67
N PRO A 46 -27.01 10.31 -13.58
CA PRO A 46 -27.75 10.92 -12.47
C PRO A 46 -26.99 12.02 -11.71
N GLY A 47 -25.69 12.20 -11.98
CA GLY A 47 -24.93 13.29 -11.42
C GLY A 47 -24.56 13.07 -9.95
N ASN A 48 -24.39 14.18 -9.23
CA ASN A 48 -24.04 14.19 -7.80
C ASN A 48 -25.27 13.96 -6.91
N ILE A 49 -25.07 13.32 -5.76
CA ILE A 49 -26.10 13.13 -4.73
C ILE A 49 -25.99 14.28 -3.71
N THR A 50 -26.98 15.18 -3.70
CA THR A 50 -27.00 16.38 -2.83
C THR A 50 -28.33 16.57 -2.07
N PRO A 51 -28.68 15.70 -1.10
CA PRO A 51 -29.86 15.92 -0.25
C PRO A 51 -29.66 17.20 0.59
N GLY A 52 -30.60 18.15 0.52
CA GLY A 52 -30.52 19.40 1.29
C GLY A 52 -29.37 20.35 0.90
N GLY A 53 -28.78 20.18 -0.29
CA GLY A 53 -27.67 21.01 -0.79
C GLY A 53 -26.28 20.58 -0.34
N GLN A 54 -26.15 19.53 0.47
CA GLN A 54 -24.85 18.99 0.90
C GLN A 54 -24.42 17.83 -0.01
N HIS A 55 -23.24 17.93 -0.61
CA HIS A 55 -22.67 16.85 -1.42
C HIS A 55 -22.21 15.70 -0.53
N ILE A 56 -22.74 14.50 -0.79
CA ILE A 56 -22.33 13.29 -0.10
C ILE A 56 -21.22 12.63 -0.93
N HIS A 57 -20.00 12.66 -0.40
CA HIS A 57 -18.89 11.91 -0.97
C HIS A 57 -19.19 10.40 -0.95
N HIS A 58 -18.85 9.70 -2.03
CA HIS A 58 -19.11 8.27 -2.16
C HIS A 58 -18.39 7.42 -1.10
N VAL A 59 -17.32 7.97 -0.49
CA VAL A 59 -16.65 7.42 0.70
C VAL A 59 -17.64 7.11 1.83
N VAL A 60 -18.70 7.90 2.01
CA VAL A 60 -19.70 7.69 3.08
C VAL A 60 -20.49 6.41 2.82
N PHE A 61 -20.95 6.19 1.59
CA PHE A 61 -21.58 4.92 1.20
C PHE A 61 -20.61 3.75 1.34
N GLY A 62 -19.33 3.99 1.01
CA GLY A 62 -18.25 3.02 1.20
C GLY A 62 -18.11 2.57 2.65
N VAL A 63 -17.99 3.53 3.58
CA VAL A 63 -17.89 3.28 5.03
C VAL A 63 -19.11 2.51 5.51
N VAL A 64 -20.33 2.95 5.21
CA VAL A 64 -21.56 2.28 5.67
C VAL A 64 -21.63 0.83 5.15
N THR A 65 -21.35 0.63 3.86
CA THR A 65 -21.38 -0.70 3.24
C THR A 65 -20.32 -1.61 3.85
N MET A 66 -19.09 -1.10 4.04
CA MET A 66 -17.98 -1.82 4.65
C MET A 66 -18.28 -2.22 6.10
N PHE A 67 -18.83 -1.30 6.91
CA PHE A 67 -19.21 -1.58 8.30
C PHE A 67 -20.35 -2.60 8.38
N ALA A 68 -21.43 -2.41 7.62
CA ALA A 68 -22.57 -3.31 7.65
C ALA A 68 -22.19 -4.74 7.22
N SER A 69 -21.44 -4.88 6.12
CA SER A 69 -20.96 -6.17 5.64
C SER A 69 -19.91 -6.80 6.57
N GLY A 70 -19.02 -6.00 7.17
CA GLY A 70 -18.06 -6.48 8.15
C GLY A 70 -18.71 -7.02 9.42
N ILE A 71 -19.70 -6.30 9.97
CA ILE A 71 -20.51 -6.78 11.11
C ILE A 71 -21.25 -8.06 10.73
N ALA A 72 -21.87 -8.11 9.55
CA ALA A 72 -22.55 -9.30 9.07
C ALA A 72 -21.59 -10.49 8.96
N LEU A 73 -20.40 -10.32 8.37
CA LEU A 73 -19.37 -11.35 8.28
C LEU A 73 -18.98 -11.90 9.64
N ILE A 74 -18.79 -11.03 10.64
CA ILE A 74 -18.49 -11.44 12.02
C ILE A 74 -19.67 -12.22 12.62
N ALA A 75 -20.89 -11.73 12.44
CA ALA A 75 -22.10 -12.35 12.99
C ALA A 75 -22.37 -13.75 12.43
N VAL A 76 -21.95 -14.02 11.19
CA VAL A 76 -22.16 -15.32 10.54
C VAL A 76 -20.90 -16.18 10.45
N TYR A 77 -19.77 -15.74 11.01
CA TYR A 77 -18.44 -16.30 10.77
C TYR A 77 -18.37 -17.83 10.94
N GLU A 78 -19.00 -18.39 11.98
CA GLU A 78 -18.92 -19.83 12.27
C GLU A 78 -19.85 -20.69 11.39
N ASN A 79 -20.99 -20.14 10.96
CA ASN A 79 -22.09 -20.92 10.37
C ASN A 79 -22.39 -20.56 8.91
N ALA A 80 -21.70 -19.56 8.35
CA ALA A 80 -21.94 -19.11 6.99
C ALA A 80 -21.53 -20.16 5.97
N SER A 81 -22.41 -20.40 4.99
CA SER A 81 -22.01 -21.10 3.77
C SER A 81 -20.99 -20.26 2.99
N GLN A 82 -20.16 -20.93 2.19
CA GLN A 82 -19.23 -20.27 1.24
C GLN A 82 -19.93 -19.21 0.38
N GLY A 83 -21.16 -19.49 -0.05
CA GLY A 83 -21.96 -18.55 -0.84
C GLY A 83 -22.41 -17.31 -0.06
N ALA A 84 -22.89 -17.49 1.18
CA ALA A 84 -23.26 -16.36 2.04
C ALA A 84 -22.03 -15.50 2.37
N GLY A 85 -20.89 -16.13 2.69
CA GLY A 85 -19.62 -15.45 2.89
C GLY A 85 -19.19 -14.68 1.65
N ALA A 86 -19.36 -15.24 0.44
CA ALA A 86 -19.02 -14.59 -0.81
C ALA A 86 -19.87 -13.35 -1.12
N VAL A 87 -21.17 -13.41 -0.86
CA VAL A 87 -22.04 -12.23 -1.01
C VAL A 87 -21.62 -11.13 -0.05
N LEU A 88 -21.42 -11.44 1.23
CA LEU A 88 -21.00 -10.44 2.22
C LEU A 88 -19.62 -9.87 1.92
N ALA A 89 -18.68 -10.71 1.49
CA ALA A 89 -17.35 -10.30 1.08
C ALA A 89 -17.38 -9.41 -0.18
N THR A 90 -18.31 -9.65 -1.11
CA THR A 90 -18.55 -8.76 -2.27
C THR A 90 -18.92 -7.35 -1.81
N PHE A 91 -19.89 -7.22 -0.90
CA PHE A 91 -20.28 -5.91 -0.35
C PHE A 91 -19.15 -5.26 0.44
N PHE A 92 -18.38 -6.05 1.19
CA PHE A 92 -17.20 -5.55 1.88
C PHE A 92 -16.15 -5.01 0.89
N GLY A 93 -15.96 -5.69 -0.24
CA GLY A 93 -15.11 -5.26 -1.36
C GLY A 93 -15.59 -3.98 -2.00
N ILE A 94 -16.90 -3.88 -2.29
CA ILE A 94 -17.53 -2.67 -2.83
C ILE A 94 -17.29 -1.48 -1.88
N GLY A 95 -17.58 -1.66 -0.58
CA GLY A 95 -17.38 -0.63 0.43
C GLY A 95 -15.92 -0.18 0.51
N SER A 96 -15.00 -1.15 0.54
CA SER A 96 -13.55 -0.89 0.57
C SER A 96 -13.07 -0.12 -0.66
N ALA A 97 -13.56 -0.45 -1.86
CA ALA A 97 -13.19 0.25 -3.09
C ALA A 97 -13.63 1.72 -3.10
N LEU A 98 -14.86 1.99 -2.65
CA LEU A 98 -15.37 3.36 -2.52
C LEU A 98 -14.59 4.17 -1.49
N VAL A 99 -14.14 3.54 -0.40
CA VAL A 99 -13.29 4.21 0.59
C VAL A 99 -11.90 4.50 0.05
N LEU A 100 -11.28 3.52 -0.63
CA LEU A 100 -9.93 3.66 -1.17
C LEU A 100 -9.85 4.60 -2.37
N ASP A 101 -10.95 4.83 -3.10
CA ASP A 101 -10.97 5.83 -4.17
C ASP A 101 -10.67 7.25 -3.65
N GLU A 102 -11.08 7.55 -2.41
CA GLU A 102 -10.82 8.81 -1.70
C GLU A 102 -9.70 8.68 -0.66
N PHE A 103 -8.82 7.68 -0.79
CA PHE A 103 -7.74 7.45 0.17
C PHE A 103 -6.90 8.70 0.44
N ALA A 104 -6.64 9.51 -0.60
CA ALA A 104 -5.91 10.77 -0.46
C ALA A 104 -6.59 11.75 0.52
N LEU A 105 -7.92 11.87 0.46
CA LEU A 105 -8.69 12.74 1.34
C LEU A 105 -8.62 12.26 2.80
N ILE A 106 -8.73 10.95 3.01
CA ILE A 106 -8.67 10.32 4.35
C ILE A 106 -7.27 10.48 4.96
N PHE A 107 -6.22 10.31 4.16
CA PHE A 107 -4.85 10.30 4.67
C PHE A 107 -4.30 11.71 4.94
N TYR A 108 -4.58 12.68 4.07
CA TYR A 108 -3.98 14.01 4.17
C TYR A 108 -4.84 15.02 4.95
N LEU A 109 -6.13 14.74 5.18
CA LEU A 109 -7.03 15.43 6.13
C LEU A 109 -6.99 16.98 6.09
N LYS A 110 -6.59 17.53 4.95
CA LYS A 110 -6.59 18.95 4.59
C LYS A 110 -6.99 19.05 3.12
N ASP A 111 -8.00 19.86 2.83
CA ASP A 111 -8.40 20.27 1.47
C ASP A 111 -7.33 21.19 0.85
N VAL A 112 -6.12 20.67 0.66
CA VAL A 112 -5.10 21.35 -0.13
C VAL A 112 -4.93 20.54 -1.40
N TYR A 113 -5.77 20.92 -2.36
CA TYR A 113 -5.76 20.55 -3.77
C TYR A 113 -4.34 20.67 -4.35
N TRP A 114 -3.74 19.53 -4.66
CA TRP A 114 -2.69 19.45 -5.68
C TRP A 114 -3.10 18.35 -6.67
N SER A 115 -2.80 18.57 -7.95
CA SER A 115 -3.14 17.78 -9.16
C SER A 115 -2.74 16.30 -9.16
N ASP A 116 -2.23 15.82 -8.03
CA ASP A 116 -1.64 14.50 -7.82
C ASP A 116 -2.58 13.50 -7.13
N GLN A 117 -3.82 13.91 -6.77
CA GLN A 117 -4.78 13.10 -6.01
C GLN A 117 -5.16 11.76 -6.67
N GLY A 118 -5.21 11.70 -8.00
CA GLY A 118 -5.45 10.44 -8.70
C GLY A 118 -4.37 9.38 -8.42
N ARG A 119 -3.16 9.79 -8.04
CA ARG A 119 -1.98 8.92 -7.91
C ARG A 119 -1.99 8.11 -6.63
N ALA A 120 -2.33 8.73 -5.49
CA ALA A 120 -2.27 8.08 -4.18
C ALA A 120 -3.37 7.03 -3.99
N SER A 121 -4.61 7.34 -4.41
CA SER A 121 -5.72 6.38 -4.38
C SER A 121 -5.47 5.19 -5.31
N VAL A 122 -4.87 5.42 -6.48
CA VAL A 122 -4.49 4.35 -7.41
C VAL A 122 -3.40 3.46 -6.80
N ASP A 123 -2.38 4.04 -6.15
CA ASP A 123 -1.35 3.26 -5.45
C ASP A 123 -1.99 2.37 -4.36
N ALA A 124 -2.89 2.92 -3.54
CA ALA A 124 -3.59 2.18 -2.48
C ALA A 124 -4.42 1.02 -3.03
N VAL A 125 -5.12 1.23 -4.14
CA VAL A 125 -5.87 0.19 -4.85
C VAL A 125 -4.94 -0.92 -5.35
N PHE A 126 -3.80 -0.59 -5.96
CA PHE A 126 -2.83 -1.60 -6.38
C PHE A 126 -2.26 -2.40 -5.21
N VAL A 127 -2.06 -1.80 -4.03
CA VAL A 127 -1.69 -2.54 -2.80
C VAL A 127 -2.76 -3.60 -2.51
N ALA A 128 -4.03 -3.16 -2.43
CA ALA A 128 -5.14 -4.02 -2.05
C ALA A 128 -5.30 -5.20 -3.02
N LEU A 129 -5.18 -4.93 -4.33
CA LEU A 129 -5.21 -5.95 -5.37
C LEU A 129 -4.04 -6.94 -5.25
N ALA A 130 -2.82 -6.45 -5.03
CA ALA A 130 -1.65 -7.31 -4.90
C ALA A 130 -1.74 -8.23 -3.68
N VAL A 131 -2.12 -7.69 -2.52
CA VAL A 131 -2.27 -8.47 -1.28
C VAL A 131 -3.37 -9.51 -1.43
N THR A 132 -4.55 -9.09 -1.90
CA THR A 132 -5.69 -9.99 -2.11
C THR A 132 -5.36 -11.08 -3.14
N GLY A 133 -4.68 -10.71 -4.23
CA GLY A 133 -4.24 -11.64 -5.25
C GLY A 133 -3.24 -12.68 -4.73
N LEU A 134 -2.26 -12.26 -3.90
CA LEU A 134 -1.32 -13.18 -3.26
C LEU A 134 -2.03 -14.17 -2.32
N LEU A 135 -2.98 -13.68 -1.52
CA LEU A 135 -3.80 -14.53 -0.66
C LEU A 135 -4.65 -15.53 -1.46
N LEU A 136 -5.22 -15.10 -2.60
CA LEU A 136 -5.98 -15.97 -3.50
C LEU A 136 -5.12 -17.07 -4.15
N LEU A 137 -3.87 -16.74 -4.48
CA LEU A 137 -2.89 -17.70 -4.97
C LEU A 137 -2.41 -18.66 -3.86
N GLY A 138 -2.80 -18.44 -2.61
CA GLY A 138 -2.49 -19.31 -1.48
C GLY A 138 -1.23 -18.92 -0.73
N PHE A 139 -0.63 -17.77 -1.03
CA PHE A 139 0.46 -17.28 -0.20
C PHE A 139 -0.11 -16.75 1.11
N GLN A 140 -0.01 -17.54 2.17
CA GLN A 140 -0.44 -17.17 3.51
C GLN A 140 0.81 -16.84 4.35
N PRO A 141 1.12 -15.55 4.58
CA PRO A 141 2.36 -15.15 5.26
C PRO A 141 2.38 -15.57 6.74
N LEU A 142 1.22 -15.99 7.27
CA LEU A 142 1.01 -16.41 8.65
C LEU A 142 0.73 -17.92 8.78
N GLU A 143 0.88 -18.73 7.73
CA GLU A 143 0.78 -20.21 7.85
C GLU A 143 1.76 -20.76 8.90
N LEU A 144 2.95 -20.14 9.01
CA LEU A 144 3.95 -20.49 10.03
C LEU A 144 3.51 -20.19 11.48
N LEU A 145 2.38 -19.48 11.66
CA LEU A 145 1.74 -19.20 12.95
C LEU A 145 0.55 -20.12 13.23
N ASP A 146 0.32 -21.17 12.42
CA ASP A 146 -0.81 -22.06 12.65
C ASP A 146 -0.69 -22.75 14.03
N ILE A 147 -1.57 -22.31 14.91
CA ILE A 147 -1.66 -22.75 16.30
C ILE A 147 -2.22 -24.17 16.42
N THR A 148 -2.84 -24.70 15.37
CA THR A 148 -3.36 -26.08 15.35
C THR A 148 -2.22 -27.08 15.24
N GLU A 149 -1.29 -26.90 14.29
CA GLU A 149 -0.04 -27.67 14.22
C GLU A 149 0.82 -27.49 15.50
N TRP A 150 0.82 -26.30 16.09
CA TRP A 150 1.52 -26.03 17.35
C TRP A 150 0.99 -26.89 18.50
N ARG A 151 -0.33 -27.06 18.60
CA ARG A 151 -0.99 -27.85 19.66
C ARG A 151 -0.77 -29.35 19.48
N GLU A 152 -0.75 -29.84 18.24
CA GLU A 152 -0.64 -31.27 17.92
C GLU A 152 0.80 -31.82 17.91
N ASN A 153 1.82 -30.99 17.72
CA ASN A 153 3.21 -31.45 17.66
C ASN A 153 3.86 -31.65 19.05
N PRO A 154 4.26 -32.87 19.46
CA PRO A 154 4.77 -33.14 20.81
C PRO A 154 6.25 -32.79 21.04
N HIS A 155 7.05 -32.57 19.98
CA HIS A 155 8.50 -32.33 20.12
C HIS A 155 8.83 -30.83 20.30
N LEU A 156 9.39 -30.49 21.48
CA LEU A 156 9.84 -29.14 21.84
C LEU A 156 10.80 -28.52 20.81
N ALA A 157 11.67 -29.34 20.20
CA ALA A 157 12.64 -28.89 19.19
C ALA A 157 11.98 -28.35 17.92
N VAL A 158 10.90 -29.01 17.45
CA VAL A 158 10.14 -28.57 16.26
C VAL A 158 9.44 -27.25 16.54
N ARG A 159 8.80 -27.12 17.72
CA ARG A 159 8.17 -25.87 18.16
C ARG A 159 9.18 -24.73 18.26
N ALA A 160 10.35 -24.97 18.86
CA ALA A 160 11.41 -23.99 18.96
C ALA A 160 11.95 -23.56 17.58
N ALA A 161 12.07 -24.50 16.64
CA ALA A 161 12.48 -24.21 15.26
C ALA A 161 11.45 -23.36 14.51
N LEU A 162 10.15 -23.67 14.61
CA LEU A 162 9.07 -22.89 14.00
C LEU A 162 9.02 -21.46 14.55
N VAL A 163 9.08 -21.29 15.88
CA VAL A 163 9.15 -19.97 16.51
C VAL A 163 10.39 -19.22 16.04
N GLY A 164 11.55 -19.89 15.97
CA GLY A 164 12.78 -19.32 15.42
C GLY A 164 12.61 -18.82 13.99
N LEU A 165 11.96 -19.61 13.12
CA LEU A 165 11.70 -19.26 11.73
C LEU A 165 10.79 -18.03 11.62
N VAL A 166 9.71 -17.98 12.39
CA VAL A 166 8.78 -16.84 12.45
C VAL A 166 9.50 -15.57 12.92
N VAL A 167 10.25 -15.66 14.02
CA VAL A 167 11.00 -14.52 14.57
C VAL A 167 12.03 -14.01 13.56
N VAL A 168 12.73 -14.90 12.86
CA VAL A 168 13.67 -14.54 11.79
C VAL A 168 12.94 -13.85 10.64
N ASN A 169 11.80 -14.39 10.18
CA ASN A 169 11.02 -13.81 9.09
C ASN A 169 10.53 -12.40 9.44
N LEU A 170 9.91 -12.23 10.62
CA LEU A 170 9.45 -10.93 11.10
C LEU A 170 10.61 -9.95 11.34
N GLY A 171 11.74 -10.43 11.87
CA GLY A 171 12.95 -9.64 12.05
C GLY A 171 13.53 -9.15 10.72
N LEU A 172 13.58 -9.99 9.69
CA LEU A 172 13.99 -9.60 8.35
C LEU A 172 13.02 -8.58 7.75
N ALA A 173 11.71 -8.76 7.91
CA ALA A 173 10.71 -7.79 7.47
C ALA A 173 10.89 -6.43 8.15
N ALA A 174 11.09 -6.41 9.48
CA ALA A 174 11.39 -5.20 10.22
C ALA A 174 12.65 -4.49 9.70
N ILE A 175 13.72 -5.23 9.42
CA ILE A 175 14.95 -4.67 8.81
C ILE A 175 14.66 -4.05 7.44
N VAL A 176 13.90 -4.73 6.58
CA VAL A 176 13.57 -4.24 5.23
C VAL A 176 12.71 -2.97 5.30
N ILE A 177 11.75 -2.92 6.23
CA ILE A 177 10.92 -1.74 6.49
C ILE A 177 11.78 -0.59 7.05
N ALA A 178 12.66 -0.85 8.02
CA ALA A 178 13.59 0.14 8.58
C ALA A 178 14.56 0.71 7.52
N LYS A 179 14.84 -0.09 6.47
CA LYS A 179 15.60 0.33 5.27
C LYS A 179 14.76 1.15 4.27
N GLY A 180 13.51 1.46 4.58
CA GLY A 180 12.59 2.25 3.77
C GLY A 180 11.95 1.47 2.62
N LYS A 181 12.09 0.14 2.57
CA LYS A 181 11.60 -0.69 1.45
C LYS A 181 10.28 -1.36 1.81
N ILE A 182 9.28 -0.56 2.19
CA ILE A 182 7.96 -1.04 2.66
C ILE A 182 7.39 -2.12 1.71
N TRP A 183 7.36 -1.85 0.41
CA TRP A 183 6.89 -2.79 -0.61
C TRP A 183 7.68 -4.09 -0.68
N THR A 184 9.01 -4.04 -0.62
CA THR A 184 9.84 -5.26 -0.61
C THR A 184 9.65 -6.03 0.69
N GLY A 185 9.38 -5.34 1.80
CA GLY A 185 9.03 -5.97 3.08
C GLY A 185 7.68 -6.67 2.97
N LEU A 186 6.65 -5.95 2.52
CA LEU A 186 5.29 -6.46 2.37
C LEU A 186 5.24 -7.69 1.45
N VAL A 187 5.76 -7.59 0.23
CA VAL A 187 5.82 -8.71 -0.73
C VAL A 187 6.75 -9.82 -0.21
N GLY A 188 7.86 -9.46 0.43
CA GLY A 188 8.81 -10.42 0.97
C GLY A 188 8.26 -11.26 2.12
N MET A 189 7.23 -10.79 2.84
CA MET A 189 6.54 -11.63 3.84
C MET A 189 5.84 -12.83 3.21
N PHE A 190 5.41 -12.71 1.95
CA PHE A 190 4.83 -13.81 1.17
C PHE A 190 5.91 -14.65 0.46
N VAL A 191 7.09 -14.06 0.21
CA VAL A 191 8.17 -14.68 -0.58
C VAL A 191 9.52 -14.46 0.10
N PHE A 192 9.91 -15.42 0.95
CA PHE A 192 11.11 -15.33 1.78
C PHE A 192 12.41 -14.92 1.03
N PRO A 193 12.73 -15.43 -0.17
CA PRO A 193 13.92 -14.99 -0.92
C PRO A 193 13.95 -13.48 -1.22
N ILE A 194 12.79 -12.87 -1.48
CA ILE A 194 12.67 -11.43 -1.72
C ILE A 194 13.02 -10.65 -0.45
N LEU A 195 12.59 -11.16 0.71
CA LEU A 195 12.86 -10.57 2.01
C LEU A 195 14.37 -10.59 2.32
N LEU A 196 15.04 -11.72 2.08
CA LEU A 196 16.47 -11.88 2.27
C LEU A 196 17.27 -10.91 1.37
N VAL A 197 16.91 -10.84 0.08
CA VAL A 197 17.53 -9.89 -0.87
C VAL A 197 17.27 -8.44 -0.43
N GLY A 198 16.07 -8.14 0.05
CA GLY A 198 15.70 -6.84 0.62
C GLY A 198 16.57 -6.46 1.82
N ALA A 199 16.82 -7.43 2.71
CA ALA A 199 17.57 -7.27 3.94
C ALA A 199 19.08 -7.13 3.68
N ILE A 200 19.64 -7.82 2.70
CA ILE A 200 21.07 -7.71 2.34
C ILE A 200 21.35 -6.39 1.60
N ARG A 201 20.48 -6.01 0.65
CA ARG A 201 20.72 -4.83 -0.21
C ARG A 201 20.77 -3.51 0.59
N LEU A 202 21.47 -2.52 0.02
CA LEU A 202 21.57 -1.15 0.55
C LEU A 202 20.19 -0.56 0.87
N SER A 203 20.10 0.26 1.92
CA SER A 203 18.88 0.96 2.31
C SER A 203 18.57 2.13 1.38
N ARG A 204 17.33 2.61 1.41
CA ARG A 204 16.97 3.88 0.77
C ARG A 204 17.70 5.04 1.46
N PRO A 205 18.12 6.08 0.74
CA PRO A 205 18.94 7.17 1.28
C PRO A 205 18.22 7.98 2.37
N GLY A 206 16.90 8.15 2.27
CA GLY A 206 16.06 8.83 3.28
C GLY A 206 15.59 7.96 4.45
N ALA A 207 15.95 6.68 4.51
CA ALA A 207 15.42 5.77 5.53
C ALA A 207 16.10 5.92 6.91
N PRO A 208 15.42 5.56 8.02
CA PRO A 208 16.02 5.53 9.36
C PRO A 208 17.34 4.74 9.42
N TRP A 209 17.42 3.62 8.71
CA TRP A 209 18.65 2.83 8.61
C TRP A 209 19.82 3.60 7.99
N ALA A 210 19.56 4.41 6.95
CA ALA A 210 20.59 5.22 6.31
C ALA A 210 21.08 6.34 7.23
N ARG A 211 20.16 6.95 7.99
CA ARG A 211 20.49 7.96 9.02
C ARG A 211 21.46 7.40 10.05
N TRP A 212 21.21 6.21 10.59
CA TRP A 212 22.07 5.63 11.63
C TRP A 212 23.38 5.06 11.08
N ARG A 213 23.37 4.51 9.85
CA ARG A 213 24.50 3.69 9.36
C ARG A 213 25.36 4.37 8.30
N TYR A 214 24.80 5.30 7.52
CA TYR A 214 25.44 5.87 6.32
C TYR A 214 25.88 7.32 6.49
N VAL A 215 25.36 8.06 7.48
CA VAL A 215 25.79 9.45 7.77
C VAL A 215 27.31 9.53 8.00
N SER A 216 27.88 8.61 8.78
CA SER A 216 29.34 8.53 8.98
C SER A 216 30.13 7.91 7.81
N ARG A 217 29.48 7.56 6.69
CA ARG A 217 30.08 6.85 5.56
C ARG A 217 29.63 7.46 4.21
N PRO A 218 30.17 8.61 3.80
CA PRO A 218 29.71 9.36 2.63
C PRO A 218 29.77 8.56 1.32
N ARG A 219 30.81 7.71 1.15
CA ARG A 219 30.93 6.83 -0.03
C ARG A 219 29.77 5.83 -0.15
N ARG A 220 29.24 5.32 0.97
CA ARG A 220 28.09 4.41 0.96
C ARG A 220 26.77 5.15 0.72
N MET A 221 26.63 6.36 1.27
CA MET A 221 25.46 7.21 1.02
C MET A 221 25.35 7.59 -0.46
N ARG A 222 26.45 8.03 -1.09
CA ARG A 222 26.47 8.37 -2.51
C ARG A 222 26.07 7.19 -3.40
N ARG A 223 26.62 5.99 -3.14
CA ARG A 223 26.21 4.76 -3.85
C ARG A 223 24.74 4.42 -3.66
N ALA A 224 24.17 4.69 -2.48
CA ALA A 224 22.75 4.46 -2.23
C ALA A 224 21.87 5.42 -3.04
N ILE A 225 22.25 6.71 -3.14
CA ILE A 225 21.58 7.73 -3.95
C ILE A 225 21.64 7.37 -5.44
N GLU A 226 22.83 7.13 -5.99
CA GLU A 226 23.04 6.79 -7.40
C GLU A 226 22.22 5.55 -7.80
N ARG A 227 22.21 4.54 -6.94
CA ARG A 227 21.43 3.33 -7.14
C ARG A 227 19.93 3.60 -7.11
N GLU A 228 19.45 4.35 -6.11
CA GLU A 228 18.03 4.68 -5.99
C GLU A 228 17.56 5.43 -7.22
N LYS A 229 18.34 6.39 -7.73
CA LYS A 229 18.09 7.09 -8.99
C LYS A 229 17.97 6.13 -10.17
N ARG A 230 18.93 5.21 -10.33
CA ARG A 230 18.95 4.23 -11.43
C ARG A 230 17.74 3.32 -11.47
N PHE A 231 17.30 2.79 -10.31
CA PHE A 231 16.20 1.81 -10.26
C PHE A 231 14.81 2.47 -10.20
N ARG A 232 14.67 3.64 -9.56
CA ARG A 232 13.37 4.33 -9.47
C ARG A 232 13.00 5.08 -10.75
N ARG A 233 13.97 5.67 -11.46
CA ARG A 233 13.71 6.47 -12.67
C ARG A 233 12.79 5.77 -13.69
N PRO A 234 13.04 4.52 -14.13
CA PRO A 234 12.14 3.87 -15.09
C PRO A 234 10.74 3.61 -14.51
N MET A 235 10.65 3.28 -13.22
CA MET A 235 9.37 3.02 -12.56
C MET A 235 8.53 4.28 -12.39
N ILE A 236 9.15 5.41 -11.98
CA ILE A 236 8.48 6.71 -11.84
C ILE A 236 7.99 7.18 -13.22
N ARG A 237 8.83 7.04 -14.25
CA ARG A 237 8.45 7.38 -15.63
C ARG A 237 7.26 6.56 -16.12
N ALA A 238 7.29 5.24 -15.92
CA ALA A 238 6.18 4.37 -16.29
C ALA A 238 4.91 4.73 -15.50
N LYS A 239 5.04 5.00 -14.19
CA LYS A 239 3.94 5.41 -13.33
C LYS A 239 3.28 6.71 -13.83
N ILE A 240 4.06 7.77 -14.07
CA ILE A 240 3.54 9.06 -14.54
C ILE A 240 2.88 8.88 -15.92
N TYR A 241 3.50 8.12 -16.83
CA TYR A 241 2.92 7.87 -18.14
C TYR A 241 1.57 7.14 -18.07
N VAL A 242 1.45 6.10 -17.24
CA VAL A 242 0.17 5.40 -17.02
C VAL A 242 -0.86 6.33 -16.38
N GLN A 243 -0.44 7.21 -15.47
CA GLN A 243 -1.33 8.19 -14.85
C GLN A 243 -1.82 9.22 -15.87
N ASP A 244 -0.97 9.71 -16.75
CA ASP A 244 -1.35 10.63 -17.82
C ASP A 244 -2.29 9.97 -18.83
N LEU A 245 -2.11 8.67 -19.10
CA LEU A 245 -3.06 7.88 -19.90
C LEU A 245 -4.44 7.82 -19.24
N VAL A 246 -4.50 7.57 -17.93
CA VAL A 246 -5.77 7.55 -17.17
C VAL A 246 -6.40 8.94 -17.06
N ALA A 247 -5.58 9.98 -16.93
CA ALA A 247 -6.01 11.38 -16.81
C ALA A 247 -6.38 12.05 -18.15
N GLY A 248 -5.95 11.51 -19.29
CA GLY A 248 -6.52 11.79 -20.61
C GLY A 248 -5.61 12.47 -21.64
N LYS A 249 -4.41 12.93 -21.31
CA LYS A 249 -3.43 13.45 -22.28
C LYS A 249 -2.01 12.95 -21.97
N PRO A 250 -1.63 11.76 -22.46
CA PRO A 250 -0.26 11.27 -22.30
C PRO A 250 0.71 12.18 -23.06
N SER A 251 1.68 12.77 -22.37
CA SER A 251 2.80 13.44 -23.03
C SER A 251 4.11 12.89 -22.51
N VAL A 252 4.94 12.39 -23.42
CA VAL A 252 6.22 11.77 -23.08
C VAL A 252 7.19 12.78 -22.49
N GLU A 253 7.11 14.04 -22.94
CA GLU A 253 7.90 15.15 -22.44
C GLU A 253 7.56 15.50 -20.98
N HIS A 254 6.27 15.60 -20.64
CA HIS A 254 5.84 15.79 -19.25
C HIS A 254 6.30 14.63 -18.37
N ALA A 255 6.12 13.39 -18.83
CA ALA A 255 6.55 12.21 -18.08
C ALA A 255 8.06 12.20 -17.81
N LEU A 256 8.88 12.72 -18.73
CA LEU A 256 10.33 12.83 -18.54
C LEU A 256 10.69 13.92 -17.52
N THR A 257 10.19 15.14 -17.71
CA THR A 257 10.51 16.28 -16.84
C THR A 257 10.00 16.06 -15.42
N ALA A 258 8.74 15.65 -15.28
CA ALA A 258 8.14 15.33 -13.98
C ALA A 258 8.83 14.15 -13.29
N THR A 259 9.43 13.20 -14.04
CA THR A 259 10.22 12.12 -13.44
C THR A 259 11.47 12.66 -12.76
N GLU A 260 12.20 13.59 -13.39
CA GLU A 260 13.43 14.11 -12.81
C GLU A 260 13.15 15.00 -11.59
N GLU A 261 12.13 15.87 -11.67
CA GLU A 261 11.68 16.69 -10.53
C GLU A 261 11.27 15.83 -9.33
N GLU A 262 10.45 14.80 -9.58
CA GLU A 262 10.01 13.87 -8.54
C GLU A 262 11.18 13.04 -7.98
N LEU A 263 12.15 12.69 -8.83
CA LEU A 263 13.34 11.95 -8.40
C LEU A 263 14.24 12.78 -7.48
N GLU A 264 14.42 14.07 -7.78
CA GLU A 264 15.18 14.99 -6.94
C GLU A 264 14.48 15.30 -5.61
N ARG A 265 13.15 15.37 -5.63
CA ARG A 265 12.33 15.54 -4.44
C ARG A 265 12.38 14.33 -3.51
N ILE A 266 12.24 13.12 -4.06
CA ILE A 266 12.17 11.88 -3.25
C ILE A 266 13.54 11.37 -2.83
N VAL A 267 14.54 11.45 -3.72
CA VAL A 267 15.84 10.81 -3.51
C VAL A 267 16.81 11.78 -2.84
N GLN A 268 16.48 12.14 -1.60
CA GLN A 268 17.35 12.94 -0.73
C GLN A 268 17.98 12.07 0.37
N ALA A 269 19.19 12.46 0.80
CA ALA A 269 19.84 11.84 1.93
C ALA A 269 19.06 12.15 3.21
N ALA A 270 18.94 11.17 4.11
CA ALA A 270 18.36 11.44 5.42
C ALA A 270 19.16 12.56 6.12
N PRO A 271 18.48 13.58 6.68
CA PRO A 271 19.15 14.60 7.47
C PRO A 271 19.91 13.95 8.64
N ALA A 272 20.99 14.60 9.07
CA ALA A 272 21.78 14.13 10.20
C ALA A 272 20.89 13.97 11.45
N PRO A 273 21.13 12.96 12.30
CA PRO A 273 20.41 12.87 13.57
C PRO A 273 20.62 14.15 14.38
N ILE A 274 19.53 14.69 14.93
CA ILE A 274 19.57 15.85 15.83
C ILE A 274 20.48 15.47 17.01
N SER A 275 21.60 16.17 17.18
CA SER A 275 22.52 15.91 18.28
C SER A 275 21.85 16.29 19.60
N THR A 276 21.73 15.35 20.53
CA THR A 276 21.29 15.59 21.91
C THR A 276 22.38 16.21 22.79
N HIS A 277 23.58 16.44 22.25
CA HIS A 277 24.60 17.20 22.94
C HIS A 277 24.22 18.67 22.92
N ALA A 278 23.79 19.21 24.07
CA ALA A 278 23.79 20.63 24.30
C ALA A 278 25.23 21.12 24.06
N GLY A 279 25.43 21.93 23.02
CA GLY A 279 26.69 22.64 22.84
C GLY A 279 26.94 23.53 24.04
N THR A 280 28.21 23.84 24.31
CA THR A 280 28.66 24.75 25.39
C THR A 280 28.15 26.19 25.24
N SER A 281 27.42 26.48 24.16
CA SER A 281 26.58 27.66 24.00
C SER A 281 25.16 27.17 23.84
N GLY A 282 24.22 27.68 24.66
CA GLY A 282 22.83 27.22 24.80
C GLY A 282 21.93 27.40 23.58
N THR A 283 22.46 27.23 22.37
CA THR A 283 21.71 27.20 21.12
C THR A 283 21.78 25.80 20.53
N MET A 284 20.62 25.22 20.24
CA MET A 284 20.52 23.97 19.50
C MET A 284 21.12 24.14 18.10
N VAL A 285 22.31 23.57 17.88
CA VAL A 285 22.95 23.55 16.56
C VAL A 285 22.11 22.65 15.65
N GLY A 286 21.44 23.23 14.64
CA GLY A 286 20.73 22.48 13.60
C GLY A 286 19.33 22.97 13.21
N LEU A 287 18.85 24.11 13.72
CA LEU A 287 17.65 24.74 13.17
C LEU A 287 18.00 25.53 11.90
N PRO A 288 17.16 25.49 10.83
CA PRO A 288 17.29 26.43 9.73
C PRO A 288 17.14 27.84 10.30
N VAL A 289 18.12 28.71 10.03
CA VAL A 289 18.01 30.13 10.37
C VAL A 289 16.91 30.70 9.47
N GLU A 290 15.82 31.12 10.09
CA GLU A 290 14.74 31.82 9.44
C GLU A 290 15.23 33.24 9.13
N GLY A 291 15.40 33.55 7.84
CA GLY A 291 15.70 34.89 7.36
C GLY A 291 17.04 35.01 6.64
N ASP A 292 16.99 34.90 5.31
CA ASP A 292 17.76 35.82 4.46
C ASP A 292 17.00 35.98 3.13
N SER A 293 16.09 36.96 3.14
CA SER A 293 15.51 37.56 1.96
C SER A 293 16.08 38.97 1.84
N THR A 294 17.10 39.11 1.00
CA THR A 294 17.39 40.34 0.23
C THR A 294 17.88 39.94 -1.14
#